data_AF-A0A661Q793-F1
#
_entry.id   AF-A0A661Q793-F1
#
_cell.length_a   1.000
_cell.length_b   1.000
_cell.length_c   1.000
_cell.angle_alpha   90.00
_cell.angle_beta   90.00
_cell.angle_gamma   90.00
#
_symmetry.space_group_name_H-M   'P 1'
#
loop_
_entity.id
_entity.type
_entity.pdbx_description
1 polymer ?
#
loop_
_entity_poly.entity_id
_entity_poly.type
_entity_poly.pdbx_seq_one_letter_code
_entity_poly.pdbx_strand_id
1 'polypeptide(L)'
;MKIDFSFYKDLPVWLKTSLIIGILLSVVVGFFAVARYTDKDDGVCRACHPVIQGMWHSSSTHPADKVTCYECHTKYVEAFPEKSTNFIVYYRDKIIPIHYNSGQKVLNDNCIRCHADIPKLKEVKNTRIVKISHAKHFKAEKVKIDDCMVCHSALAHDKYSVATNRPRMQGCFLGECHVADKKEDRCELCHFVKLVEKEKVLEKIEHK
;
A
#
# COMPACT_ATOMS: atom_id res chain seq x y z
N MET A 1 -19.73 -35.95 25.88
CA MET A 1 -20.54 -36.15 24.66
C MET A 1 -19.93 -37.31 23.88
N LYS A 2 -20.64 -38.44 23.72
CA LYS A 2 -20.16 -39.56 22.88
C LYS A 2 -20.74 -39.34 21.48
N ILE A 3 -19.88 -39.19 20.49
CA ILE A 3 -20.31 -39.09 19.10
C ILE A 3 -20.55 -40.53 18.62
N ASP A 4 -21.79 -40.86 18.30
CA ASP A 4 -22.14 -42.18 17.75
C ASP A 4 -21.96 -42.17 16.22
N PHE A 5 -21.07 -43.04 15.73
CA PHE A 5 -20.78 -43.22 14.30
C PHE A 5 -21.46 -44.47 13.73
N SER A 6 -22.40 -45.09 14.45
CA SER A 6 -23.17 -46.25 14.00
C SER A 6 -23.79 -46.05 12.62
N PHE A 7 -24.30 -44.84 12.34
CA PHE A 7 -24.87 -44.46 11.04
C PHE A 7 -23.89 -44.62 9.86
N TYR A 8 -22.58 -44.56 10.10
CA TYR A 8 -21.57 -44.66 9.05
C TYR A 8 -21.43 -46.08 8.51
N LYS A 9 -21.76 -47.12 9.28
CA LYS A 9 -21.58 -48.51 8.87
C LYS A 9 -22.47 -48.89 7.68
N ASP A 10 -23.70 -48.39 7.65
CA ASP A 10 -24.72 -48.78 6.68
C ASP A 10 -24.73 -47.94 5.40
N LEU A 11 -23.88 -46.91 5.31
CA LEU A 11 -23.81 -46.06 4.14
C LEU A 11 -23.17 -46.77 2.92
N PRO A 12 -23.65 -46.48 1.70
CA PRO A 12 -23.01 -46.97 0.50
C PRO A 12 -21.60 -46.37 0.36
N VAL A 13 -20.69 -47.12 -0.26
CA VAL A 13 -19.25 -46.77 -0.35
C VAL A 13 -19.04 -45.37 -0.93
N TRP A 14 -19.78 -45.00 -1.98
CA TRP A 14 -19.64 -43.67 -2.60
C TRP A 14 -19.93 -42.53 -1.62
N LEU A 15 -20.94 -42.67 -0.75
CA LEU A 15 -21.30 -41.64 0.24
C LEU A 15 -20.25 -41.55 1.36
N LYS A 16 -19.71 -42.70 1.79
CA LYS A 16 -18.58 -42.77 2.73
C LYS A 16 -17.37 -42.02 2.16
N THR A 17 -17.02 -42.29 0.91
CA THR A 17 -15.90 -41.64 0.23
C THR A 17 -16.15 -40.13 0.07
N SER A 18 -17.34 -39.71 -0.33
CA SER A 18 -17.70 -38.29 -0.43
C SER A 18 -17.62 -37.56 0.92
N LEU A 19 -18.08 -38.19 2.02
CA LEU A 19 -17.97 -37.61 3.37
C LEU A 19 -16.52 -37.45 3.81
N ILE A 20 -15.68 -38.47 3.58
CA ILE A 20 -14.25 -38.39 3.88
C ILE A 20 -13.59 -37.26 3.08
N ILE A 21 -13.85 -37.18 1.77
CA ILE A 21 -13.31 -36.12 0.90
C ILE A 21 -13.78 -34.74 1.39
N GLY A 22 -15.08 -34.60 1.72
CA GLY A 22 -15.66 -33.36 2.22
C GLY A 22 -15.01 -32.89 3.53
N ILE A 23 -14.78 -33.81 4.47
CA ILE A 23 -14.07 -33.52 5.74
C ILE A 23 -12.63 -33.10 5.45
N LEU A 24 -11.91 -33.86 4.62
CA LEU A 24 -10.52 -33.55 4.26
C LEU A 24 -10.41 -32.16 3.61
N LEU A 25 -11.26 -31.86 2.64
CA LEU A 25 -11.31 -30.55 2.00
C LEU A 25 -11.63 -29.44 3.01
N SER A 26 -12.57 -29.66 3.93
CA SER A 26 -12.93 -28.68 4.95
C SER A 26 -11.78 -28.39 5.90
N VAL A 27 -11.03 -29.43 6.32
CA VAL A 27 -9.85 -29.28 7.17
C VAL A 27 -8.75 -28.50 6.42
N VAL A 28 -8.50 -28.83 5.16
CA VAL A 28 -7.48 -28.14 4.34
C VAL A 28 -7.85 -26.67 4.14
N VAL A 29 -9.09 -26.38 3.73
CA VAL A 29 -9.58 -25.00 3.55
C VAL A 29 -9.55 -24.25 4.88
N GLY A 30 -9.97 -24.88 5.97
CA GLY A 30 -9.94 -24.29 7.31
C GLY A 30 -8.51 -23.93 7.76
N PHE A 31 -7.56 -24.85 7.58
CA PHE A 31 -6.15 -24.60 7.88
C PHE A 31 -5.60 -23.40 7.12
N PHE A 32 -5.83 -23.33 5.81
CA PHE A 32 -5.36 -22.23 4.97
C PHE A 32 -6.07 -20.90 5.27
N ALA A 33 -7.36 -20.91 5.61
CA ALA A 33 -8.09 -19.73 6.02
C ALA A 33 -7.55 -19.17 7.34
N VAL A 34 -7.29 -20.04 8.32
CA VAL A 34 -6.67 -19.64 9.60
C VAL A 34 -5.27 -19.11 9.37
N ALA A 35 -4.43 -19.81 8.61
CA ALA A 35 -3.07 -19.37 8.30
C ALA A 35 -3.05 -17.97 7.65
N ARG A 36 -3.93 -17.75 6.66
CA ARG A 36 -4.06 -16.45 6.00
C ARG A 36 -4.61 -15.35 6.93
N TYR A 37 -5.51 -15.71 7.85
CA TYR A 37 -6.02 -14.78 8.85
C TYR A 37 -4.93 -14.37 9.84
N THR A 38 -4.16 -15.35 10.35
CA THR A 38 -3.05 -15.10 11.28
C THR A 38 -1.90 -14.37 10.62
N ASP A 39 -1.69 -14.58 9.32
CA ASP A 39 -0.79 -13.75 8.55
C ASP A 39 -1.35 -12.33 8.54
N LYS A 40 -2.54 -12.06 8.00
CA LYS A 40 -3.06 -10.68 7.92
C LYS A 40 -3.16 -9.89 9.23
N ASP A 41 -3.10 -10.55 10.39
CA ASP A 41 -3.03 -9.92 11.69
C ASP A 41 -1.75 -9.07 11.84
N ASP A 42 -1.93 -7.81 12.25
CA ASP A 42 -0.81 -6.88 12.41
C ASP A 42 0.01 -7.15 13.68
N GLY A 43 -0.36 -8.13 14.51
CA GLY A 43 0.25 -8.42 15.79
C GLY A 43 1.72 -8.81 15.68
N VAL A 44 2.08 -9.60 14.67
CA VAL A 44 3.48 -9.97 14.39
C VAL A 44 4.29 -8.72 14.03
N CYS A 45 3.74 -7.86 13.16
CA CYS A 45 4.38 -6.61 12.78
C CYS A 45 4.51 -5.66 13.99
N ARG A 46 3.46 -5.54 14.80
CA ARG A 46 3.40 -4.69 15.99
C ARG A 46 4.41 -5.08 17.06
N ALA A 47 4.70 -6.38 17.21
CA ALA A 47 5.68 -6.86 18.18
C ALA A 47 7.08 -6.25 17.95
N CYS A 48 7.47 -6.04 16.68
CA CYS A 48 8.75 -5.44 16.32
C CYS A 48 8.65 -3.96 15.93
N HIS A 49 7.51 -3.52 15.39
CA HIS A 49 7.27 -2.17 14.87
C HIS A 49 6.05 -1.48 15.47
N PRO A 50 5.98 -1.31 16.81
CA PRO A 50 4.81 -0.75 17.48
C PRO A 50 4.52 0.70 17.06
N VAL A 51 5.56 1.50 16.83
CA VAL A 51 5.43 2.90 16.40
C VAL A 51 4.86 3.00 14.98
N ILE A 52 5.34 2.15 14.07
CA ILE A 52 4.88 2.13 12.67
C ILE A 52 3.42 1.66 12.60
N GLN A 53 3.08 0.62 13.37
CA GLN A 53 1.70 0.15 13.48
C GLN A 53 0.78 1.29 13.95
N GLY A 54 1.19 2.05 14.97
CA GLY A 54 0.42 3.21 15.44
C GLY A 54 0.21 4.27 14.36
N MET A 55 1.24 4.55 13.54
CA MET A 55 1.15 5.49 12.41
C MET A 55 0.21 4.99 11.30
N TRP A 56 0.21 3.69 11.02
CA TRP A 56 -0.70 3.10 10.03
C TRP A 56 -2.15 3.13 10.52
N HIS A 57 -2.41 2.79 11.78
CA HIS A 57 -3.75 2.88 12.37
C HIS A 57 -4.30 4.32 12.38
N SER A 58 -3.43 5.33 12.48
CA SER A 58 -3.82 6.74 12.38
C SER A 58 -3.85 7.28 10.95
N SER A 59 -3.51 6.47 9.93
CA SER A 59 -3.52 6.91 8.54
C SER A 59 -4.95 7.13 8.04
N SER A 60 -5.22 8.35 7.58
CA SER A 60 -6.46 8.67 6.86
C SER A 60 -6.43 8.24 5.39
N THR A 61 -5.25 7.93 4.84
CA THR A 61 -5.07 7.61 3.42
C THR A 61 -5.19 6.11 3.16
N HIS A 62 -4.61 5.29 4.03
CA HIS A 62 -4.70 3.82 3.98
C HIS A 62 -5.15 3.30 5.35
N PRO A 63 -6.45 3.42 5.67
CA PRO A 63 -6.93 3.09 7.00
C PRO A 63 -6.88 1.58 7.25
N ALA A 64 -6.68 1.21 8.52
CA ALA A 64 -6.38 -0.17 8.91
C ALA A 64 -7.52 -1.18 8.67
N ASP A 65 -8.75 -0.69 8.51
CA ASP A 65 -9.93 -1.49 8.15
C ASP A 65 -9.99 -1.85 6.65
N LYS A 66 -9.19 -1.19 5.80
CA LYS A 66 -9.22 -1.38 4.34
C LYS A 66 -7.94 -1.93 3.75
N VAL A 67 -6.79 -1.62 4.35
CA VAL A 67 -5.49 -1.96 3.79
C VAL A 67 -4.57 -2.44 4.90
N THR A 68 -4.11 -3.67 4.80
CA THR A 68 -3.24 -4.37 5.76
C THR A 68 -1.75 -4.20 5.44
N CYS A 69 -0.87 -4.47 6.40
CA CYS A 69 0.59 -4.46 6.20
C CYS A 69 1.00 -5.35 5.01
N TYR A 70 0.29 -6.46 4.82
CA TYR A 70 0.53 -7.48 3.82
C TYR A 70 0.36 -6.98 2.40
N GLU A 71 -0.65 -6.14 2.17
CA GLU A 71 -0.98 -5.67 0.82
C GLU A 71 0.07 -4.73 0.25
N CYS A 72 0.90 -4.15 1.11
CA CYS A 72 2.02 -3.29 0.75
C CYS A 72 3.35 -4.04 0.85
N HIS A 73 3.59 -4.79 1.93
CA HIS A 73 4.90 -5.35 2.26
C HIS A 73 5.12 -6.79 1.79
N THR A 74 4.19 -7.42 1.05
CA THR A 74 4.41 -8.76 0.50
C THR A 74 4.43 -8.72 -1.02
N LYS A 75 5.22 -9.59 -1.65
CA LYS A 75 5.22 -9.70 -3.11
C LYS A 75 3.87 -10.24 -3.56
N TYR A 76 3.21 -9.53 -4.47
CA TYR A 76 2.01 -10.06 -5.11
C TYR A 76 2.35 -11.30 -5.94
N VAL A 77 1.57 -12.36 -5.73
CA VAL A 77 1.64 -13.59 -6.52
C VAL A 77 0.55 -13.51 -7.59
N GLU A 78 0.95 -13.57 -8.86
CA GLU A 78 0.03 -13.49 -10.00
C GLU A 78 -1.01 -14.60 -10.00
N ALA A 79 -2.00 -14.54 -10.90
CA ALA A 79 -3.07 -15.55 -10.98
C ALA A 79 -2.57 -16.95 -11.39
N PHE A 80 -1.43 -17.03 -12.09
CA PHE A 80 -0.82 -18.27 -12.58
C PHE A 80 0.68 -18.32 -12.25
N PRO A 81 1.25 -19.53 -12.06
CA PRO A 81 2.69 -19.68 -11.84
C PRO A 81 3.50 -19.32 -13.08
N GLU A 82 4.66 -18.70 -12.88
CA GLU A 82 5.66 -18.59 -13.94
C GLU A 82 6.16 -20.00 -14.33
N LYS A 83 6.60 -20.18 -15.58
CA LYS A 83 6.94 -21.50 -16.14
C LYS A 83 7.99 -22.29 -15.33
N SER A 84 8.82 -21.62 -14.53
CA SER A 84 9.87 -22.23 -13.71
C SER A 84 9.51 -22.42 -12.24
N THR A 85 8.35 -21.95 -11.77
CA THR A 85 7.98 -22.02 -10.35
C THR A 85 7.34 -23.36 -10.01
N ASN A 86 7.77 -23.97 -8.91
CA ASN A 86 7.12 -25.16 -8.39
C ASN A 86 5.66 -24.85 -8.03
N PHE A 87 4.71 -25.63 -8.57
CA PHE A 87 3.27 -25.43 -8.39
C PHE A 87 2.85 -25.40 -6.91
N ILE A 88 3.38 -26.32 -6.09
CA ILE A 88 3.04 -26.40 -4.66
C ILE A 88 3.52 -25.14 -3.94
N VAL A 89 4.75 -24.70 -4.23
CA VAL A 89 5.32 -23.45 -3.70
C VAL A 89 4.48 -22.25 -4.12
N TYR A 90 4.10 -22.16 -5.39
CA TYR A 90 3.29 -21.06 -5.90
C TYR A 90 1.93 -20.95 -5.17
N TYR A 91 1.18 -22.05 -5.00
CA TYR A 91 -0.11 -22.01 -4.31
C TYR A 91 0.04 -21.76 -2.80
N ARG A 92 1.10 -22.28 -2.18
CA ARG A 92 1.44 -21.97 -0.78
C ARG A 92 1.67 -20.46 -0.62
N ASP A 93 2.54 -19.86 -1.43
CA ASP A 93 2.94 -18.45 -1.32
C ASP A 93 1.76 -17.50 -1.62
N LYS A 94 0.84 -17.92 -2.48
CA LYS A 94 -0.41 -17.20 -2.76
C LYS A 94 -1.33 -17.12 -1.54
N ILE A 95 -1.33 -18.16 -0.70
CA ILE A 95 -2.20 -18.26 0.47
C ILE A 95 -1.51 -17.69 1.71
N ILE A 96 -0.24 -18.05 1.92
CA ILE A 96 0.61 -17.74 3.07
C ILE A 96 1.84 -16.97 2.54
N PRO A 97 1.86 -15.63 2.63
CA PRO A 97 3.01 -14.85 2.20
C PRO A 97 4.20 -15.09 3.13
N ILE A 98 5.33 -15.51 2.55
CA ILE A 98 6.49 -16.02 3.31
C ILE A 98 7.55 -14.94 3.52
N HIS A 99 7.53 -13.92 2.67
CA HIS A 99 8.55 -12.89 2.64
C HIS A 99 7.91 -11.50 2.65
N TYR A 100 8.23 -10.77 3.72
CA TYR A 100 8.00 -9.35 3.82
C TYR A 100 9.17 -8.60 3.20
N ASN A 101 8.87 -7.61 2.39
CA ASN A 101 9.83 -6.81 1.67
C ASN A 101 9.36 -5.36 1.63
N SER A 102 10.16 -4.47 2.22
CA SER A 102 9.95 -3.02 2.21
C SER A 102 10.78 -2.32 1.12
N GLY A 103 11.30 -3.09 0.18
CA GLY A 103 12.04 -2.61 -0.98
C GLY A 103 11.13 -1.81 -1.91
N GLN A 104 11.69 -0.74 -2.46
CA GLN A 104 10.95 0.26 -3.23
C GLN A 104 10.15 -0.35 -4.39
N LYS A 105 10.75 -1.31 -5.11
CA LYS A 105 10.08 -2.01 -6.21
C LYS A 105 8.81 -2.74 -5.77
N VAL A 106 8.87 -3.50 -4.67
CA VAL A 106 7.70 -4.27 -4.17
C VAL A 106 6.58 -3.32 -3.76
N LEU A 107 6.92 -2.25 -3.04
CA LEU A 107 5.96 -1.24 -2.64
C LEU A 107 5.32 -0.55 -3.86
N ASN A 108 6.12 -0.12 -4.83
CA ASN A 108 5.62 0.52 -6.05
C ASN A 108 4.70 -0.40 -6.87
N ASP A 109 5.09 -1.66 -7.07
CA ASP A 109 4.26 -2.65 -7.77
C ASP A 109 2.90 -2.82 -7.06
N ASN A 110 2.91 -2.86 -5.73
CA ASN A 110 1.70 -2.96 -4.91
C ASN A 110 0.84 -1.68 -4.94
N CYS A 111 1.44 -0.49 -5.06
CA CYS A 111 0.71 0.75 -5.30
C CYS A 111 -0.08 0.66 -6.62
N ILE A 112 0.60 0.31 -7.72
CA ILE A 112 0.01 0.24 -9.06
C ILE A 112 -1.06 -0.85 -9.15
N ARG A 113 -0.94 -1.93 -8.37
CA ARG A 113 -1.96 -2.99 -8.30
C ARG A 113 -3.34 -2.46 -7.90
N CYS A 114 -3.40 -1.61 -6.87
CA CYS A 114 -4.67 -1.00 -6.42
C CYS A 114 -4.98 0.31 -7.16
N HIS A 115 -3.97 0.99 -7.70
CA HIS A 115 -4.06 2.33 -8.27
C HIS A 115 -3.61 2.40 -9.74
N ALA A 116 -3.99 1.42 -10.56
CA ALA A 116 -3.52 1.26 -11.93
C ALA A 116 -3.77 2.49 -12.85
N ASP A 117 -4.77 3.30 -12.52
CA ASP A 117 -5.14 4.46 -13.32
C ASP A 117 -4.51 5.78 -12.84
N ILE A 118 -3.94 5.84 -11.62
CA ILE A 118 -3.30 7.05 -11.10
C ILE A 118 -2.21 7.58 -12.05
N PRO A 119 -1.30 6.74 -12.60
CA PRO A 119 -0.29 7.18 -13.56
C PRO A 119 -0.85 7.94 -14.78
N LYS A 120 -2.10 7.69 -15.16
CA LYS A 120 -2.72 8.26 -16.36
C LYS A 120 -3.42 9.59 -16.09
N LEU A 121 -3.53 10.01 -14.83
CA LEU A 121 -4.27 11.20 -14.44
C LEU A 121 -3.54 12.47 -14.89
N LYS A 122 -4.19 13.26 -15.74
CA LYS A 122 -3.66 14.54 -16.25
C LYS A 122 -3.67 15.64 -15.21
N GLU A 123 -4.60 15.61 -14.26
CA GLU A 123 -4.64 16.49 -13.10
C GLU A 123 -5.10 15.71 -11.88
N VAL A 124 -4.48 15.98 -10.73
CA VAL A 124 -4.93 15.42 -9.46
C VAL A 124 -6.19 16.15 -9.01
N LYS A 125 -7.29 15.41 -8.86
CA LYS A 125 -8.56 15.98 -8.36
C LYS A 125 -8.34 16.60 -6.98
N ASN A 126 -9.01 17.72 -6.70
CA ASN A 126 -8.97 18.43 -5.41
C ASN A 126 -7.63 19.10 -5.02
N THR A 127 -6.72 19.37 -5.97
CA THR A 127 -5.57 20.24 -5.70
C THR A 127 -5.94 21.70 -5.92
N ARG A 128 -6.17 22.45 -4.84
CA ARG A 128 -6.57 23.86 -4.93
C ARG A 128 -5.42 24.83 -5.22
N ILE A 129 -4.17 24.43 -4.93
CA ILE A 129 -3.04 25.36 -4.86
C ILE A 129 -1.93 25.00 -5.85
N VAL A 130 -1.75 23.71 -6.18
CA VAL A 130 -0.65 23.20 -7.00
C VAL A 130 -1.17 22.40 -8.20
N LYS A 131 -0.60 22.67 -9.37
CA LYS A 131 -0.75 21.98 -10.64
C LYS A 131 0.19 20.78 -10.65
N ILE A 132 -0.36 19.57 -10.58
CA ILE A 132 0.43 18.35 -10.72
C ILE A 132 -0.31 17.34 -11.59
N SER A 133 0.46 16.73 -12.50
CA SER A 133 -0.03 15.78 -13.50
C SER A 133 0.77 14.50 -13.38
N HIS A 134 0.14 13.40 -12.95
CA HIS A 134 0.80 12.09 -12.92
C HIS A 134 1.25 11.68 -14.31
N ALA A 135 0.42 11.92 -15.34
CA ALA A 135 0.76 11.61 -16.73
C ALA A 135 2.03 12.33 -17.24
N LYS A 136 2.38 13.50 -16.68
CA LYS A 136 3.60 14.23 -17.05
C LYS A 136 4.84 13.83 -16.25
N HIS A 137 4.66 13.25 -15.05
CA HIS A 137 5.79 12.89 -14.19
C HIS A 137 6.09 11.39 -14.24
N PHE A 138 5.06 10.56 -14.43
CA PHE A 138 5.20 9.11 -14.45
C PHE A 138 5.53 8.61 -15.85
N LYS A 139 6.73 8.05 -16.03
CA LYS A 139 7.25 7.49 -17.30
C LYS A 139 7.13 8.44 -18.50
N ALA A 140 7.18 9.75 -18.27
CA ALA A 140 7.21 10.73 -19.35
C ALA A 140 8.61 10.84 -19.96
N GLU A 141 8.70 11.26 -21.23
CA GLU A 141 9.97 11.34 -21.96
C GLU A 141 11.03 12.20 -21.25
N LYS A 142 10.59 13.28 -20.59
CA LYS A 142 11.45 14.25 -19.91
C LYS A 142 11.72 13.91 -18.43
N VAL A 143 10.85 13.10 -17.82
CA VAL A 143 10.88 12.77 -16.40
C VAL A 143 10.60 11.27 -16.27
N LYS A 144 11.67 10.49 -16.13
CA LYS A 144 11.60 9.02 -16.08
C LYS A 144 11.33 8.52 -14.66
N ILE A 145 10.36 9.10 -13.96
CA ILE A 145 9.93 8.56 -12.67
C ILE A 145 9.00 7.38 -12.96
N ASP A 146 9.42 6.18 -12.62
CA ASP A 146 8.61 4.95 -12.72
C ASP A 146 8.20 4.40 -11.35
N ASP A 147 8.42 5.20 -10.30
CA ASP A 147 8.25 4.81 -8.92
C ASP A 147 7.48 5.86 -8.12
N CYS A 148 6.31 5.47 -7.63
CA CYS A 148 5.42 6.31 -6.83
C CYS A 148 6.08 6.79 -5.53
N MET A 149 6.99 5.98 -4.97
CA MET A 149 7.65 6.23 -3.69
C MET A 149 8.66 7.38 -3.75
N VAL A 150 9.11 7.78 -4.95
CA VAL A 150 9.98 8.95 -5.14
C VAL A 150 9.32 10.21 -4.58
N CYS A 151 8.00 10.33 -4.75
CA CYS A 151 7.22 11.46 -4.25
C CYS A 151 6.40 11.08 -3.00
N HIS A 152 5.93 9.84 -2.90
CA HIS A 152 4.97 9.36 -1.90
C HIS A 152 5.59 8.38 -0.89
N SER A 153 6.72 8.75 -0.27
CA SER A 153 7.51 7.84 0.55
C SER A 153 6.89 7.44 1.90
N ALA A 154 5.85 8.12 2.37
CA ALA A 154 5.29 7.93 3.72
C ALA A 154 3.75 7.98 3.78
N LEU A 155 3.04 7.40 2.81
CA LEU A 155 1.56 7.50 2.75
C LEU A 155 0.82 6.82 3.91
N ALA A 156 1.20 5.59 4.23
CA ALA A 156 0.60 4.83 5.32
C ALA A 156 1.28 5.11 6.67
N HIS A 157 2.51 5.62 6.65
CA HIS A 157 3.32 5.86 7.85
C HIS A 157 3.65 7.35 8.00
N ASP A 158 2.69 8.22 7.69
CA ASP A 158 2.91 9.66 7.70
C ASP A 158 3.11 10.12 9.16
N LYS A 159 4.26 10.74 9.43
CA LYS A 159 4.60 11.27 10.77
C LYS A 159 3.95 12.63 11.03
N TYR A 160 3.36 13.25 10.02
CA TYR A 160 2.83 14.60 10.12
C TYR A 160 1.39 14.61 10.62
N SER A 161 1.06 15.63 11.42
CA SER A 161 -0.27 15.83 12.01
C SER A 161 -1.41 16.02 11.00
N VAL A 162 -1.07 16.43 9.77
CA VAL A 162 -2.04 16.55 8.67
C VAL A 162 -1.54 15.68 7.50
N ALA A 163 -2.06 14.46 7.44
CA ALA A 163 -1.86 13.57 6.30
C ALA A 163 -2.56 14.18 5.08
N THR A 164 -1.78 14.65 4.11
CA THR A 164 -2.33 15.34 2.93
C THR A 164 -2.37 14.46 1.69
N ASN A 165 -1.79 13.25 1.73
CA ASN A 165 -1.54 12.41 0.54
C ASN A 165 -0.87 13.19 -0.61
N ARG A 166 -0.14 14.26 -0.27
CA ARG A 166 0.51 15.15 -1.23
C ARG A 166 2.02 15.04 -1.01
N PRO A 167 2.81 14.92 -2.09
CA PRO A 167 4.24 15.09 -1.97
C PRO A 167 4.51 16.47 -1.40
N ARG A 168 5.51 16.53 -0.51
CA ARG A 168 5.97 17.80 0.03
C ARG A 168 6.63 18.61 -1.08
N MET A 169 6.64 19.93 -0.95
CA MET A 169 7.35 20.79 -1.90
C MET A 169 8.84 20.44 -1.96
N GLN A 170 9.41 20.01 -0.83
CA GLN A 170 10.75 19.40 -0.80
C GLN A 170 10.86 18.28 -1.82
N GLY A 171 9.87 17.38 -1.94
CA GLY A 171 9.83 16.30 -2.93
C GLY A 171 9.95 16.74 -4.38
N CYS A 172 9.45 17.93 -4.74
CA CYS A 172 9.63 18.48 -6.09
C CYS A 172 11.07 18.92 -6.35
N PHE A 173 11.74 19.38 -5.29
CA PHE A 173 13.08 19.96 -5.33
C PHE A 173 14.19 19.01 -4.85
N LEU A 174 13.83 17.83 -4.34
CA LEU A 174 14.74 16.79 -3.89
C LEU A 174 15.31 16.10 -5.14
N GLY A 175 16.64 15.98 -5.20
CA GLY A 175 17.36 15.52 -6.39
C GLY A 175 17.60 16.65 -7.41
N GLU A 176 17.59 16.30 -8.70
CA GLU A 176 17.94 17.20 -9.81
C GLU A 176 16.74 17.66 -10.65
N CYS A 177 15.49 17.30 -10.28
CA CYS A 177 14.33 17.43 -11.18
C CYS A 177 13.91 18.88 -11.45
N HIS A 178 13.67 19.68 -10.40
CA HIS A 178 13.16 21.06 -10.52
C HIS A 178 14.03 22.09 -9.80
N VAL A 179 15.34 21.86 -9.72
CA VAL A 179 16.27 22.78 -9.01
C VAL A 179 16.23 24.19 -9.63
N ALA A 180 16.13 24.29 -10.96
CA ALA A 180 16.07 25.55 -11.68
C ALA A 180 14.75 26.32 -11.49
N ASP A 181 13.70 25.66 -10.98
CA ASP A 181 12.36 26.23 -10.82
C ASP A 181 12.11 26.81 -9.42
N LYS A 182 13.13 26.84 -8.56
CA LYS A 182 13.08 27.47 -7.22
C LYS A 182 12.99 28.99 -7.25
N LYS A 183 13.10 29.62 -8.43
CA LYS A 183 13.11 31.08 -8.58
C LYS A 183 11.71 31.66 -8.38
N GLU A 184 11.62 32.84 -7.78
CA GLU A 184 10.35 33.49 -7.43
C GLU A 184 9.47 33.82 -8.65
N ASP A 185 10.09 34.02 -9.82
CA ASP A 185 9.42 34.27 -11.09
C ASP A 185 8.80 33.01 -11.71
N ARG A 186 8.96 31.84 -11.08
CA ARG A 186 8.51 30.53 -11.60
C ARG A 186 7.42 29.88 -10.76
N CYS A 187 6.96 30.52 -9.70
CA CYS A 187 5.91 29.99 -8.82
C CYS A 187 4.64 29.59 -9.59
N GLU A 188 4.28 30.34 -10.63
CA GLU A 188 3.08 30.13 -11.45
C GLU A 188 3.14 28.92 -12.41
N LEU A 189 4.34 28.35 -12.62
CA LEU A 189 4.49 27.07 -13.32
C LEU A 189 3.80 25.95 -12.53
N CYS A 190 3.95 25.98 -11.21
CA CYS A 190 3.45 24.95 -10.31
C CYS A 190 2.17 25.37 -9.59
N HIS A 191 1.94 26.66 -9.36
CA HIS A 191 0.79 27.12 -8.56
C HIS A 191 -0.33 27.72 -9.42
N PHE A 192 -1.58 27.52 -8.98
CA PHE A 192 -2.75 28.20 -9.56
C PHE A 192 -2.87 29.65 -9.11
N VAL A 193 -2.24 30.00 -7.99
CA VAL A 193 -2.29 31.33 -7.38
C VAL A 193 -0.88 31.79 -7.03
N LYS A 194 -0.60 33.08 -7.20
CA LYS A 194 0.65 33.67 -6.71
C LYS A 194 0.50 33.88 -5.19
N LEU A 195 1.20 33.07 -4.40
CA LEU A 195 1.27 33.26 -2.96
C LEU A 195 2.15 34.48 -2.69
N VAL A 196 1.56 35.66 -2.63
CA VAL A 196 2.25 36.91 -2.28
C VAL A 196 2.05 37.14 -0.79
N GLU A 197 2.84 36.50 0.06
CA GLU A 197 3.02 36.99 1.43
C GLU A 197 4.16 38.00 1.40
N LYS A 198 3.82 39.30 1.41
CA LYS A 198 4.78 40.28 1.91
C LYS A 198 4.97 39.95 3.38
N GLU A 199 6.17 39.52 3.74
CA GLU A 199 6.58 39.35 5.14
C GLU A 199 6.14 40.59 5.92
N LYS A 200 5.14 40.45 6.79
CA LYS A 200 4.81 41.50 7.74
C LYS A 200 6.00 41.56 8.67
N VAL A 201 6.78 42.63 8.59
CA VAL A 201 7.78 42.98 9.60
C VAL A 201 7.04 42.92 10.93
N LEU A 202 7.37 41.92 11.76
CA LEU A 202 6.81 41.80 13.09
C LEU A 202 7.32 43.03 13.86
N GLU A 203 6.44 43.99 14.12
CA GLU A 203 6.77 45.15 14.93
C GLU A 203 7.28 44.64 16.28
N LYS A 204 8.49 45.06 16.65
CA LYS A 204 9.08 44.76 17.95
C LYS A 204 8.10 45.23 19.02
N ILE A 205 7.70 44.32 19.90
CA ILE A 205 6.94 44.68 21.09
C ILE A 205 7.86 45.54 21.96
N GLU A 206 7.65 46.84 21.98
CA GLU A 206 8.28 47.73 22.95
C GLU A 206 7.64 47.45 24.32
N HIS A 207 8.42 46.85 25.21
CA HIS A 207 8.07 46.76 26.62
C HIS A 207 8.10 48.18 27.22
N LYS A 208 6.93 48.70 27.58
CA LYS A 208 6.79 49.85 28.49
C LYS A 208 7.02 49.42 29.93
#